data_AF-A0A962BEB6-F1
#
_entry.id   AF-A0A962BEB6-F1
#
_cell.length_a   1.000
_cell.length_b   1.000
_cell.length_c   1.000
_cell.angle_alpha   90.00
_cell.angle_beta   90.00
_cell.angle_gamma   90.00
#
_symmetry.space_group_name_H-M   'P 1'
#
loop_
_entity.id
_entity.type
_entity.pdbx_description
1 polymer ?
#
loop_
_entity_poly.entity_id
_entity_poly.type
_entity_poly.pdbx_seq_one_letter_code
_entity_poly.pdbx_strand_id
1 'polypeptide(L)'
;MEKEPDCDAFKVLLVEDSKTDAYVVIRALSKRASCPCDIIHAHSMKEAEQHLLNEKGIDIVLLDLGLPDTVDNHDTFKRLDEARGDIPVIVLTSVHDHALAVGLVDSGAADYVRKASIHSDPEILCDAVDFAVCRHKNVSKMIQEKDQVIGWMRGTY
;
A
#
# COMPACT_ATOMS: atom_id res chain seq x y z
N MET A 1 -19.40 16.80 -23.59
CA MET A 1 -18.66 15.68 -23.01
C MET A 1 -17.66 16.28 -22.05
N GLU A 2 -18.02 16.35 -20.77
CA GLU A 2 -17.05 16.58 -19.72
C GLU A 2 -16.00 15.47 -19.84
N LYS A 3 -14.72 15.84 -19.93
CA LYS A 3 -13.65 14.84 -19.87
C LYS A 3 -13.77 14.16 -18.52
N GLU A 4 -13.96 12.85 -18.52
CA GLU A 4 -13.72 12.05 -17.32
C GLU A 4 -12.32 12.42 -16.80
N PRO A 5 -12.15 12.61 -15.48
CA PRO A 5 -10.86 12.98 -14.93
C PRO A 5 -9.82 11.97 -15.40
N ASP A 6 -8.72 12.47 -15.95
CA ASP A 6 -7.55 11.66 -16.29
C ASP A 6 -7.11 10.97 -14.98
N CYS A 7 -7.40 9.68 -14.84
CA CYS A 7 -7.00 8.99 -13.64
C CYS A 7 -5.51 8.71 -13.73
N ASP A 8 -4.72 9.51 -13.02
CA ASP A 8 -3.30 9.24 -12.84
C ASP A 8 -3.10 7.79 -12.37
N ALA A 9 -2.19 7.08 -13.03
CA ALA A 9 -1.88 5.71 -12.70
C ALA A 9 -1.38 5.61 -11.25
N PHE A 10 -1.90 4.64 -10.49
CA PHE A 10 -1.39 4.42 -9.13
C PHE A 10 -0.04 3.71 -9.19
N LYS A 11 0.95 4.27 -8.51
CA LYS A 11 2.26 3.64 -8.39
C LYS A 11 2.28 2.73 -7.17
N VAL A 12 2.29 1.42 -7.41
CA VAL A 12 2.16 0.37 -6.39
C VAL A 12 3.51 -0.30 -6.19
N LEU A 13 4.00 -0.32 -4.95
CA LEU A 13 5.14 -1.18 -4.58
C LEU A 13 4.61 -2.52 -4.07
N LEU A 14 4.87 -3.59 -4.80
CA LEU A 14 4.57 -4.96 -4.37
C LEU A 14 5.82 -5.61 -3.77
N VAL A 15 5.75 -6.09 -2.54
CA VAL A 15 6.84 -6.82 -1.88
C VAL A 15 6.43 -8.28 -1.71
N GLU A 16 7.01 -9.16 -2.52
CA GLU A 16 6.62 -10.57 -2.61
C GLU A 16 7.77 -11.40 -3.24
N ASP A 17 8.25 -12.44 -2.56
CA ASP A 17 9.34 -13.28 -3.08
C ASP A 17 8.82 -14.34 -4.07
N SER A 18 7.59 -14.82 -3.90
CA SER A 18 6.97 -15.80 -4.77
C SER A 18 6.53 -15.17 -6.09
N LYS A 19 7.20 -15.56 -7.18
CA LYS A 19 6.82 -15.14 -8.55
C LYS A 19 5.37 -15.51 -8.90
N THR A 20 4.86 -16.61 -8.35
CA THR A 20 3.50 -17.07 -8.60
C THR A 20 2.47 -16.17 -7.90
N ASP A 21 2.70 -15.84 -6.63
CA ASP A 21 1.80 -14.97 -5.86
C ASP A 21 1.87 -13.55 -6.41
N ALA A 22 3.07 -13.06 -6.73
CA ALA A 22 3.26 -11.76 -7.35
C ALA A 22 2.51 -11.66 -8.69
N TYR A 23 2.58 -12.70 -9.52
CA TYR A 23 1.85 -12.74 -10.79
C TYR A 23 0.33 -12.62 -10.58
N VAL A 24 -0.22 -13.26 -9.55
CA VAL A 24 -1.66 -13.18 -9.24
C VAL A 24 -2.05 -11.76 -8.84
N VAL A 25 -1.27 -11.13 -7.98
CA VAL A 25 -1.48 -9.74 -7.54
C VAL A 25 -1.37 -8.77 -8.71
N ILE A 26 -0.30 -8.87 -9.50
CA ILE A 26 -0.08 -8.04 -10.69
C ILE A 26 -1.24 -8.20 -11.67
N ARG A 27 -1.69 -9.43 -11.92
CA ARG A 27 -2.81 -9.71 -12.82
C ARG A 27 -4.13 -9.17 -12.29
N ALA A 28 -4.36 -9.22 -10.98
CA ALA A 28 -5.55 -8.64 -10.36
C ALA A 28 -5.59 -7.13 -10.61
N LEU A 29 -4.51 -6.43 -10.26
CA LEU A 29 -4.41 -4.97 -10.44
C LEU A 29 -4.42 -4.54 -11.92
N SER A 30 -3.84 -5.33 -12.82
CA SER A 30 -3.84 -5.03 -14.26
C SER A 30 -5.23 -5.07 -14.90
N LYS A 31 -6.19 -5.77 -14.28
CA LYS A 31 -7.58 -5.87 -14.78
C LYS A 31 -8.46 -4.74 -14.25
N ARG A 32 -7.96 -3.90 -13.36
CA ARG A 32 -8.69 -2.78 -12.77
C ARG A 32 -9.11 -1.82 -13.88
N ALA A 33 -10.42 -1.63 -14.01
CA ALA A 33 -11.00 -0.84 -15.10
C ALA A 33 -10.89 0.67 -14.88
N SER A 34 -10.85 1.11 -13.62
CA SER A 34 -10.94 2.54 -13.27
C SER A 34 -9.65 3.30 -13.52
N CYS A 35 -8.48 2.71 -13.20
CA CYS A 35 -7.18 3.35 -13.41
C CYS A 35 -6.07 2.31 -13.60
N PRO A 36 -5.10 2.55 -14.49
CA PRO A 36 -3.91 1.70 -14.57
C PRO A 36 -3.08 1.77 -13.27
N CYS A 37 -2.39 0.68 -12.97
CA CYS A 37 -1.38 0.64 -11.90
C CYS A 37 0.01 0.48 -12.52
N ASP A 38 0.95 1.34 -12.13
CA ASP A 38 2.38 1.13 -12.37
C ASP A 38 2.93 0.32 -11.19
N ILE A 39 3.36 -0.92 -11.44
CA ILE A 39 3.74 -1.84 -10.37
C ILE A 39 5.25 -2.01 -10.35
N ILE A 40 5.86 -1.59 -9.24
CA ILE A 40 7.23 -1.92 -8.89
C ILE A 40 7.20 -3.19 -8.04
N HIS A 41 7.86 -4.25 -8.51
CA HIS A 41 7.95 -5.51 -7.78
C HIS A 41 9.31 -5.63 -7.09
N ALA A 42 9.28 -5.77 -5.77
CA ALA A 42 10.42 -6.09 -4.92
C ALA A 42 10.32 -7.57 -4.45
N HIS A 43 11.41 -8.30 -4.56
CA HIS A 43 11.49 -9.71 -4.17
C HIS A 43 11.95 -9.94 -2.73
N SER A 44 12.24 -8.87 -2.00
CA SER A 44 12.78 -8.91 -0.63
C SER A 44 12.50 -7.59 0.08
N MET A 45 12.53 -7.59 1.41
CA MET A 45 12.41 -6.37 2.19
C MET A 45 13.53 -5.37 1.89
N LYS A 46 14.75 -5.87 1.69
CA LYS A 46 15.89 -5.03 1.33
C LYS A 46 15.67 -4.29 0.01
N GLU A 47 15.11 -4.97 -0.99
CA GLU A 47 14.78 -4.36 -2.27
C GLU A 47 13.63 -3.35 -2.13
N ALA A 48 12.62 -3.66 -1.31
CA ALA A 48 11.54 -2.73 -1.01
C ALA A 48 12.05 -1.42 -0.39
N GLU A 49 12.95 -1.50 0.60
CA GLU A 49 13.61 -0.33 1.20
C GLU A 49 14.37 0.49 0.14
N GLN A 50 15.08 -0.17 -0.79
CA GLN A 50 15.78 0.51 -1.87
C GLN A 50 14.82 1.24 -2.82
N HIS A 51 13.69 0.64 -3.17
CA HIS A 51 12.67 1.31 -3.99
C HIS A 51 12.06 2.49 -3.24
N LEU A 52 11.71 2.35 -1.97
CA LEU A 52 11.18 3.46 -1.15
C LEU A 52 12.14 4.65 -1.05
N LEU A 53 13.45 4.39 -1.06
CA LEU A 53 14.48 5.44 -1.02
C LEU A 53 14.69 6.15 -2.37
N ASN A 54 14.59 5.41 -3.48
CA ASN A 54 14.98 5.91 -4.81
C ASN A 54 13.78 6.36 -5.65
N GLU A 55 12.61 5.76 -5.43
CA GLU A 55 11.41 6.00 -6.20
C GLU A 55 10.52 7.03 -5.50
N LYS A 56 10.12 8.05 -6.25
CA LYS A 56 9.13 9.03 -5.79
C LYS A 56 7.75 8.66 -6.26
N GLY A 57 6.76 9.10 -5.48
CA GLY A 57 5.34 9.01 -5.84
C GLY A 57 4.74 7.62 -5.73
N ILE A 58 5.29 6.74 -4.90
CA ILE A 58 4.62 5.48 -4.56
C ILE A 58 3.34 5.83 -3.78
N ASP A 59 2.18 5.45 -4.32
CA ASP A 59 0.88 5.72 -3.72
C ASP A 59 0.54 4.71 -2.62
N ILE A 60 1.03 3.47 -2.74
CA ILE A 60 0.70 2.37 -1.82
C ILE A 60 1.75 1.25 -1.85
N VAL A 61 1.92 0.57 -0.71
CA VAL A 61 2.71 -0.65 -0.60
C VAL A 61 1.80 -1.86 -0.35
N LEU A 62 2.01 -2.93 -1.10
CA LEU A 62 1.44 -4.25 -0.85
C LEU A 62 2.54 -5.15 -0.27
N LEU A 63 2.40 -5.54 0.98
CA LEU A 63 3.42 -6.29 1.71
C LEU A 63 2.98 -7.74 1.93
N ASP A 64 3.71 -8.71 1.39
CA ASP A 64 3.61 -10.08 1.88
C ASP A 64 4.38 -10.27 3.20
N LEU A 65 3.80 -11.03 4.13
CA LEU A 65 4.45 -11.37 5.40
C LEU A 65 5.29 -12.65 5.32
N GLY A 66 5.22 -13.41 4.22
CA GLY A 66 5.92 -14.67 4.06
C GLY A 66 7.40 -14.55 3.63
N LEU A 67 7.98 -13.35 3.67
CA LEU A 67 9.27 -13.06 3.08
C LEU A 67 10.43 -13.78 3.81
N PRO A 68 11.28 -14.54 3.09
CA PRO A 68 12.32 -15.37 3.69
C PRO A 68 13.51 -14.57 4.25
N ASP A 69 13.66 -13.29 3.87
CA ASP A 69 14.73 -12.41 4.35
C ASP A 69 14.37 -11.68 5.65
N THR A 70 13.28 -12.10 6.30
CA THR A 70 12.80 -11.59 7.56
C THR A 70 12.71 -12.70 8.60
N VAL A 71 13.15 -12.42 9.82
CA VAL A 71 13.20 -13.43 10.90
C VAL A 71 11.90 -13.44 11.70
N ASP A 72 11.18 -12.31 11.74
CA ASP A 72 9.89 -12.12 12.38
C ASP A 72 9.00 -11.20 11.52
N ASN A 73 7.75 -11.59 11.30
CA ASN A 73 6.80 -10.87 10.47
C ASN A 73 6.42 -9.50 11.08
N HIS A 74 6.48 -9.35 12.41
CA HIS A 74 6.31 -8.06 13.07
C HIS A 74 7.49 -7.11 12.80
N ASP A 75 8.71 -7.64 12.77
CA ASP A 75 9.91 -6.85 12.44
C ASP A 75 9.86 -6.37 10.98
N THR A 76 9.29 -7.19 10.09
CA THR A 76 9.07 -6.86 8.68
C THR A 76 8.23 -5.61 8.49
N PHE A 77 7.03 -5.58 9.09
CA PHE A 77 6.15 -4.43 8.98
C PHE A 77 6.78 -3.20 9.64
N LYS A 78 7.41 -3.35 10.81
CA LYS A 78 8.05 -2.23 11.51
C LYS A 78 9.18 -1.60 10.69
N ARG A 79 10.03 -2.41 10.06
CA ARG A 79 11.09 -1.90 9.16
C ARG A 79 10.51 -1.17 7.97
N LEU A 80 9.43 -1.70 7.38
CA LEU A 80 8.72 -1.02 6.31
C LEU A 80 8.11 0.31 6.81
N ASP A 81 7.54 0.32 7.99
CA ASP A 81 6.90 1.48 8.62
C ASP A 81 7.89 2.63 8.82
N GLU A 82 9.11 2.31 9.26
CA GLU A 82 10.20 3.28 9.41
C GLU A 82 10.68 3.84 8.05
N ALA A 83 10.58 3.06 6.97
CA ALA A 83 11.07 3.44 5.64
C ALA A 83 10.01 4.12 4.75
N ARG A 84 8.73 3.77 4.90
CA ARG A 84 7.64 4.17 3.99
C ARG A 84 7.17 5.62 4.18
N GLY A 85 7.48 6.22 5.33
CA GLY A 85 6.90 7.50 5.74
C GLY A 85 5.36 7.40 5.81
N ASP A 86 4.68 8.24 5.03
CA ASP A 86 3.22 8.34 5.07
C ASP A 86 2.49 7.37 4.12
N ILE A 87 3.22 6.63 3.27
CA ILE A 87 2.62 5.79 2.22
C ILE A 87 1.80 4.66 2.85
N PRO A 88 0.49 4.50 2.55
CA PRO A 88 -0.32 3.44 3.13
C PRO A 88 0.18 2.04 2.76
N VAL A 89 0.01 1.08 3.67
CA VAL A 89 0.41 -0.33 3.47
C VAL A 89 -0.81 -1.23 3.59
N ILE A 90 -1.00 -2.10 2.60
CA ILE A 90 -1.91 -3.23 2.69
C ILE A 90 -1.09 -4.49 2.88
N VAL A 91 -1.43 -5.26 3.89
CA VAL A 91 -0.75 -6.53 4.19
C VAL A 91 -1.44 -7.67 3.44
N LEU A 92 -0.68 -8.42 2.64
CA LEU A 92 -1.13 -9.65 2.00
C LEU A 92 -0.84 -10.82 2.93
N THR A 93 -1.88 -11.59 3.26
CA THR A 93 -1.79 -12.61 4.31
C THR A 93 -2.25 -13.99 3.84
N SER A 94 -1.58 -15.02 4.35
CA SER A 94 -2.00 -16.41 4.19
C SER A 94 -3.15 -16.76 5.17
N VAL A 95 -3.75 -17.95 5.04
CA VAL A 95 -4.89 -18.35 5.87
C VAL A 95 -4.53 -18.43 7.36
N HIS A 96 -3.26 -18.65 7.70
CA HIS A 96 -2.82 -18.91 9.07
C HIS A 96 -2.47 -17.65 9.87
N ASP A 97 -2.44 -16.47 9.25
CA ASP A 97 -1.85 -15.27 9.85
C ASP A 97 -2.88 -14.20 10.26
N HIS A 98 -4.14 -14.58 10.48
CA HIS A 98 -5.21 -13.59 10.75
C HIS A 98 -4.96 -12.76 12.03
N ALA A 99 -4.57 -13.39 13.14
CA ALA A 99 -4.30 -12.67 14.39
C ALA A 99 -3.14 -11.68 14.25
N LEU A 100 -2.14 -12.07 13.45
CA LEU A 100 -1.00 -11.23 13.11
C LEU A 100 -1.45 -10.04 12.25
N ALA A 101 -2.24 -10.28 11.20
CA ALA A 101 -2.75 -9.24 10.32
C ALA A 101 -3.56 -8.17 11.08
N VAL A 102 -4.39 -8.57 12.04
CA VAL A 102 -5.12 -7.64 12.92
C VAL A 102 -4.16 -6.79 13.75
N GLY A 103 -3.13 -7.40 14.35
CA GLY A 103 -2.12 -6.67 15.12
C GLY A 103 -1.33 -5.66 14.28
N LEU A 104 -1.14 -5.92 12.99
CA LEU A 104 -0.49 -4.99 12.07
C LEU A 104 -1.37 -3.80 11.70
N VAL A 105 -2.69 -3.98 11.57
CA VAL A 105 -3.63 -2.86 11.41
C VAL A 105 -3.60 -1.96 12.65
N ASP A 106 -3.62 -2.55 13.86
CA ASP A 106 -3.45 -1.79 15.10
C ASP A 106 -2.10 -1.05 15.17
N SER A 107 -1.08 -1.60 14.50
CA SER A 107 0.26 -1.01 14.41
C SER A 107 0.42 0.01 13.27
N GLY A 108 -0.62 0.26 12.48
CA GLY A 108 -0.63 1.32 11.46
C GLY A 108 -0.76 0.86 10.01
N ALA A 109 -0.96 -0.44 9.74
CA ALA A 109 -1.32 -0.90 8.40
C ALA A 109 -2.70 -0.33 8.00
N ALA A 110 -2.86 0.03 6.73
CA ALA A 110 -4.10 0.59 6.23
C ALA A 110 -5.20 -0.47 6.13
N ASP A 111 -4.85 -1.69 5.72
CA ASP A 111 -5.74 -2.85 5.64
C ASP A 111 -4.95 -4.16 5.52
N TYR A 112 -5.65 -5.29 5.51
CA TYR A 112 -5.08 -6.59 5.11
C TYR A 112 -6.01 -7.34 4.14
N VAL A 113 -5.41 -8.05 3.18
CA VAL A 113 -6.12 -8.87 2.20
C VAL A 113 -5.59 -10.29 2.22
N ARG A 114 -6.50 -11.27 2.34
CA ARG A 114 -6.12 -12.69 2.25
C ARG A 114 -5.75 -13.04 0.81
N LYS A 115 -4.58 -13.64 0.59
CA LYS A 115 -4.13 -14.14 -0.73
C LYS A 115 -5.19 -15.06 -1.36
N ALA A 116 -5.77 -15.97 -0.57
CA ALA A 116 -6.85 -16.87 -1.00
C ALA A 116 -8.08 -16.13 -1.59
N SER A 117 -8.39 -14.95 -1.06
CA SER A 117 -9.49 -14.11 -1.55
C SER A 117 -9.15 -13.50 -2.91
N ILE A 118 -7.92 -13.08 -3.14
CA ILE A 118 -7.45 -12.52 -4.44
C ILE A 118 -7.57 -13.56 -5.56
N HIS A 119 -7.30 -14.83 -5.27
CA HIS A 119 -7.47 -15.92 -6.25
C HIS A 119 -8.93 -16.12 -6.67
N SER A 120 -9.86 -15.96 -5.72
CA SER A 120 -11.28 -16.24 -5.93
C SER A 120 -12.01 -15.03 -6.53
N ASP A 121 -11.65 -13.83 -6.06
CA ASP A 121 -12.23 -12.56 -6.45
C ASP A 121 -11.15 -11.46 -6.44
N PRO A 122 -10.57 -11.17 -7.62
CA PRO A 122 -9.53 -10.15 -7.77
C PRO A 122 -9.97 -8.72 -7.40
N GLU A 123 -11.27 -8.42 -7.49
CA GLU A 123 -11.80 -7.08 -7.22
C GLU A 123 -11.60 -6.67 -5.76
N ILE A 124 -11.54 -7.62 -4.83
CA ILE A 124 -11.27 -7.37 -3.41
C ILE A 124 -9.95 -6.60 -3.23
N LEU A 125 -8.92 -6.94 -3.99
CA LEU A 125 -7.64 -6.23 -3.91
C LEU A 125 -7.74 -4.84 -4.53
N CYS A 126 -8.44 -4.71 -5.66
CA CYS A 126 -8.66 -3.43 -6.33
C CYS A 126 -9.37 -2.44 -5.40
N ASP A 127 -10.49 -2.87 -4.80
CA ASP A 127 -11.26 -2.10 -3.85
C ASP A 127 -10.41 -1.70 -2.64
N ALA A 128 -9.64 -2.63 -2.06
CA ALA A 128 -8.78 -2.34 -0.91
C ALA A 128 -7.73 -1.26 -1.26
N VAL A 129 -7.09 -1.35 -2.43
CA VAL A 129 -6.14 -0.34 -2.92
C VAL A 129 -6.83 1.01 -3.09
N ASP A 130 -8.00 1.04 -3.73
CA ASP A 130 -8.77 2.26 -3.97
C ASP A 130 -9.15 2.95 -2.66
N PHE A 131 -9.66 2.18 -1.69
CA PHE A 131 -10.02 2.71 -0.38
C PHE A 131 -8.80 3.20 0.40
N ALA A 132 -7.69 2.45 0.39
CA ALA A 132 -6.47 2.84 1.11
C ALA A 132 -5.88 4.15 0.56
N VAL A 133 -5.73 4.26 -0.76
CA VAL A 133 -5.19 5.47 -1.41
C VAL A 133 -6.14 6.65 -1.23
N CYS A 134 -7.45 6.47 -1.46
CA CYS A 134 -8.44 7.53 -1.31
C CYS A 134 -8.49 8.04 0.14
N ARG A 135 -8.54 7.12 1.12
CA ARG A 135 -8.51 7.46 2.54
C ARG A 135 -7.25 8.23 2.90
N HIS A 136 -6.09 7.78 2.43
CA HIS A 136 -4.82 8.45 2.68
C HIS A 136 -4.83 9.89 2.11
N LYS A 137 -5.19 10.06 0.83
CA LYS A 137 -5.27 11.38 0.17
C LYS A 137 -6.23 12.34 0.91
N ASN A 138 -7.39 11.83 1.36
CA ASN A 138 -8.37 12.63 2.09
C ASN A 138 -7.85 13.09 3.46
N VAL A 139 -7.21 12.19 4.21
CA VAL A 139 -6.64 12.53 5.53
C VAL A 139 -5.50 13.53 5.38
N SER A 140 -4.59 13.32 4.45
CA SER A 140 -3.46 14.22 4.18
C SER A 140 -3.94 15.62 3.78
N LYS A 141 -4.98 15.71 2.95
CA LYS A 141 -5.61 16.99 2.58
C LYS A 141 -6.20 17.71 3.79
N MET A 142 -6.92 17.01 4.67
CA MET A 142 -7.50 17.60 5.88
C MET A 142 -6.44 18.10 6.86
N ILE A 143 -5.32 17.38 7.01
CA ILE A 143 -4.21 17.80 7.86
C ILE A 143 -3.60 19.10 7.29
N GLN A 144 -3.34 19.14 5.98
CA GLN A 144 -2.79 20.31 5.31
C GLN A 144 -3.70 21.54 5.43
N GLU A 145 -5.02 21.38 5.26
CA GLU A 145 -6.00 22.45 5.45
C GLU A 145 -5.99 22.98 6.90
N LYS A 146 -5.91 22.09 7.90
CA LYS A 146 -5.84 22.49 9.31
C LYS A 146 -4.55 23.24 9.63
N ASP A 147 -3.41 22.78 9.13
CA ASP A 147 -2.12 23.42 9.39
C ASP A 147 -2.04 24.82 8.77
N GLN A 148 -2.63 25.02 7.59
CA GLN A 148 -2.76 26.34 6.97
C GLN A 148 -3.57 27.31 7.85
N VAL A 149 -4.71 26.85 8.37
CA VAL A 149 -5.55 27.67 9.26
C VAL A 149 -4.82 28.01 10.57
N ILE A 150 -4.10 27.05 11.16
CA ILE A 150 -3.30 27.28 12.37
C ILE A 150 -2.17 28.28 12.11
N GLY A 151 -1.50 28.17 10.95
CA GLY A 151 -0.48 29.13 10.51
C GLY A 151 -1.04 30.55 10.39
N TRP A 152 -2.24 30.70 9.83
CA TRP A 152 -2.93 31.98 9.71
C TRP A 152 -3.27 32.60 11.07
N MET A 153 -3.67 31.77 12.03
CA MET A 153 -3.97 32.23 13.40
C MET A 153 -2.73 32.63 14.20
N ARG A 154 -1.55 32.07 13.89
CA ARG A 154 -0.29 32.36 14.62
C ARG A 154 0.47 33.58 14.08
N GLY A 155 0.01 34.21 13.01
CA GLY A 155 0.58 35.47 12.50
C GLY A 155 1.98 35.34 11.86
N THR A 156 2.40 34.14 11.48
CA THR A 156 3.65 33.92 10.72
C THR A 156 3.39 34.05 9.22
N TYR A 157 3.42 35.28 8.71
CA TYR A 157 3.70 35.63 7.30
C TYR A 157 4.56 36.89 7.26
#